data_AF-A0A4P6A4N7-F1
#
_entry.id   AF-A0A4P6A4N7-F1
#
_cell.length_a   1.000
_cell.length_b   1.000
_cell.length_c   1.000
_cell.angle_alpha   90.00
_cell.angle_beta   90.00
_cell.angle_gamma   90.00
#
_symmetry.space_group_name_H-M   'P 1'
#
loop_
_entity.id
_entity.type
_entity.pdbx_description
1 polymer ?
#
loop_
_entity_poly.entity_id
_entity_poly.type
_entity_poly.pdbx_seq_one_letter_code
_entity_poly.pdbx_strand_id
1 'polypeptide(L)'
;MLTLSSLAVVIGISHPLPSFAQKADGKQPPVCEGQLPTGMVKCNYEGGDNYKGSFVNGKPDGQGIMVYANRDRYEGQFRNGLPNGQGVFIFANDDRIVGIFKDGNITQGTVIFANGDRYIGTFKLVREVGGGTVSSQPSGRGQFIYANGDRYEGEFFAGSPFGQGVFTRINGTRCQGQFFNQQLDGKGTCTFANGTRFEGEFRGGVPHGQGTIIDAKGKRFPGSFRDGQKV
;
A
#
# COMPACT_ATOMS: atom_id res chain seq x y z
N MET A 1 -12.96 12.74 -24.50
CA MET A 1 -12.34 11.40 -24.42
C MET A 1 -12.74 10.75 -23.12
N LEU A 2 -13.23 9.51 -23.17
CA LEU A 2 -13.61 8.69 -22.00
C LEU A 2 -12.38 7.93 -21.48
N THR A 3 -11.22 8.58 -21.38
CA THR A 3 -9.98 7.92 -20.97
C THR A 3 -9.90 7.88 -19.45
N LEU A 4 -10.07 6.69 -18.87
CA LEU A 4 -9.61 6.40 -17.52
C LEU A 4 -8.08 6.30 -17.57
N SER A 5 -7.42 7.22 -16.86
CA SER A 5 -5.99 7.15 -16.62
C SER A 5 -5.68 5.85 -15.88
N SER A 6 -4.55 5.23 -16.26
CA SER A 6 -3.98 4.09 -15.53
C SER A 6 -3.87 4.42 -14.05
N LEU A 7 -4.22 3.46 -13.18
CA LEU A 7 -4.10 3.66 -11.74
C LEU A 7 -2.64 3.68 -11.26
N ALA A 8 -1.66 3.24 -12.07
CA ALA A 8 -0.21 3.27 -11.81
C ALA A 8 0.18 3.19 -10.31
N VAL A 9 -0.33 2.18 -9.59
CA VAL A 9 0.01 1.89 -8.20
C VAL A 9 0.77 0.57 -8.15
N VAL A 10 2.06 0.63 -7.83
CA VAL A 10 2.84 -0.52 -7.36
C VAL A 10 3.45 -0.14 -6.03
N ILE A 11 2.95 -0.75 -4.95
CA ILE A 11 3.47 -0.52 -3.61
C ILE A 11 4.19 -1.79 -3.16
N GLY A 12 5.50 -1.71 -3.04
CA GLY A 12 6.32 -2.74 -2.41
C GLY A 12 7.00 -2.16 -1.19
N ILE A 13 6.69 -2.70 -0.01
CA ILE A 13 7.35 -2.32 1.23
C ILE A 13 8.38 -3.39 1.55
N SER A 14 9.62 -3.11 1.21
CA SER A 14 10.74 -3.92 1.67
C SER A 14 11.11 -3.47 3.08
N HIS A 15 11.29 -4.43 4.00
CA HIS A 15 11.76 -4.22 5.38
C HIS A 15 10.68 -3.70 6.36
N PRO A 16 10.85 -3.99 7.66
CA PRO A 16 11.86 -3.37 8.50
C PRO A 16 13.02 -4.33 8.77
N LEU A 17 14.22 -3.76 8.83
CA LEU A 17 15.39 -4.48 9.26
C LEU A 17 15.15 -4.94 10.69
N PRO A 18 15.49 -6.20 11.02
CA PRO A 18 15.44 -6.65 12.39
C PRO A 18 16.37 -5.79 13.25
N SER A 19 15.98 -5.52 14.49
CA SER A 19 16.82 -4.79 15.45
C SER A 19 17.99 -5.64 15.98
N PHE A 20 18.41 -6.67 15.24
CA PHE A 20 19.17 -7.79 15.80
C PHE A 20 20.42 -7.29 16.51
N ALA A 21 20.43 -7.49 17.83
CA ALA A 21 21.61 -7.45 18.68
C ALA A 21 22.47 -8.73 18.56
N GLN A 22 22.23 -9.58 17.55
CA GLN A 22 22.98 -10.82 17.36
C GLN A 22 24.06 -10.63 16.30
N LYS A 23 25.32 -10.77 16.75
CA LYS A 23 26.54 -11.05 15.96
C LYS A 23 26.23 -11.42 14.50
N ALA A 24 26.17 -10.42 13.63
CA ALA A 24 26.54 -10.64 12.25
C ALA A 24 28.07 -10.79 12.28
N ASP A 25 28.60 -11.84 11.64
CA ASP A 25 30.03 -12.14 11.60
C ASP A 25 30.86 -10.86 11.40
N GLY A 26 31.68 -10.52 12.40
CA GLY A 26 32.59 -9.38 12.38
C GLY A 26 32.10 -8.06 12.96
N LYS A 27 30.83 -7.89 13.35
CA LYS A 27 30.36 -6.66 14.03
C LYS A 27 30.40 -6.76 15.56
N GLN A 28 30.89 -5.71 16.20
CA GLN A 28 30.86 -5.51 17.65
C GLN A 28 29.41 -5.46 18.16
N PRO A 29 29.15 -5.99 19.38
CA PRO A 29 27.86 -5.83 20.04
C PRO A 29 27.49 -4.34 20.19
N PRO A 30 26.19 -3.99 20.18
CA PRO A 30 25.77 -2.61 20.43
C PRO A 30 26.20 -2.15 21.83
N VAL A 31 26.55 -0.88 21.94
CA VAL A 31 26.79 -0.23 23.24
C VAL A 31 25.44 0.16 23.81
N CYS A 32 25.00 -0.56 24.84
CA CYS A 32 23.72 -0.35 25.50
C CYS A 32 23.89 0.17 26.93
N GLU A 33 23.10 1.18 27.27
CA GLU A 33 22.97 1.71 28.62
C GLU A 33 21.54 1.50 29.14
N GLY A 34 21.40 1.34 30.46
CA GLY A 34 20.10 1.22 31.12
C GLY A 34 19.90 -0.11 31.85
N GLN A 35 18.64 -0.54 31.97
CA GLN A 35 18.26 -1.73 32.71
C GLN A 35 18.43 -2.98 31.82
N LEU A 36 19.55 -3.67 32.00
CA LEU A 36 19.89 -4.88 31.29
C LEU A 36 19.78 -6.12 32.20
N PRO A 37 19.45 -7.31 31.64
CA PRO A 37 19.08 -7.55 30.24
C PRO A 37 17.62 -7.22 29.93
N THR A 38 16.84 -6.81 30.94
CA THR A 38 15.41 -6.55 30.86
C THR A 38 15.09 -5.21 31.51
N GLY A 39 14.30 -4.38 30.82
CA GLY A 39 13.95 -3.04 31.25
C GLY A 39 14.23 -1.99 30.17
N MET A 40 14.22 -0.71 30.55
CA MET A 40 14.41 0.38 29.59
C MET A 40 15.88 0.57 29.25
N VAL A 41 16.19 0.62 27.95
CA VAL A 41 17.56 0.78 27.44
C VAL A 41 17.66 1.83 26.36
N LYS A 42 18.88 2.31 26.14
CA LYS A 42 19.32 3.02 24.94
C LYS A 42 20.52 2.28 24.37
N CYS A 43 20.47 1.91 23.10
CA CYS A 43 21.53 1.16 22.44
C CYS A 43 21.98 1.88 21.17
N ASN A 44 23.29 2.01 21.00
CA ASN A 44 23.90 2.50 19.77
C ASN A 44 24.60 1.32 19.10
N TYR A 45 24.22 1.01 17.86
CA TYR A 45 24.72 -0.15 17.11
C TYR A 45 25.86 0.25 16.18
N GLU A 46 26.81 -0.65 16.00
CA GLU A 46 27.84 -0.49 14.97
C GLU A 46 27.20 -0.48 13.57
N GLY A 47 27.35 0.65 12.88
CA GLY A 47 26.69 0.92 11.60
C GLY A 47 25.75 2.12 11.64
N GLY A 48 25.44 2.66 12.83
CA GLY A 48 24.69 3.91 12.99
C GLY A 48 23.21 3.73 13.35
N ASP A 49 22.73 2.50 13.51
CA ASP A 49 21.39 2.25 14.03
C ASP A 49 21.34 2.56 15.54
N ASN A 50 20.21 3.04 16.04
CA ASN A 50 20.00 3.39 17.44
C ASN A 50 18.64 2.90 17.91
N TYR A 51 18.58 2.31 19.10
CA TYR A 51 17.35 1.87 19.72
C TYR A 51 17.14 2.53 21.08
N LYS A 52 15.89 2.89 21.37
CA LYS A 52 15.44 3.28 22.70
C LYS A 52 14.12 2.62 23.00
N GLY A 53 14.04 1.84 24.08
CA GLY A 53 12.80 1.16 24.43
C GLY A 53 13.00 0.05 25.45
N SER A 54 11.99 -0.80 25.56
CA SER A 54 11.99 -1.94 26.47
C SER A 54 12.75 -3.12 25.89
N PHE A 55 13.61 -3.73 26.72
CA PHE A 55 14.23 -5.02 26.46
C PHE A 55 13.59 -6.10 27.32
N VAL A 56 13.56 -7.32 26.77
CA VAL A 56 13.42 -8.58 27.51
C VAL A 56 14.52 -9.52 27.05
N ASN A 57 15.32 -10.03 27.99
CA ASN A 57 16.43 -10.96 27.72
C ASN A 57 17.39 -10.46 26.62
N GLY A 58 17.73 -9.17 26.66
CA GLY A 58 18.70 -8.55 25.75
C GLY A 58 18.17 -8.24 24.34
N LYS A 59 16.86 -8.33 24.11
CA LYS A 59 16.22 -8.03 22.82
C LYS A 59 15.13 -6.98 22.99
N PRO A 60 14.91 -6.10 21.99
CA PRO A 60 13.71 -5.26 21.94
C PRO A 60 12.43 -6.08 22.08
N ASP A 61 11.65 -5.76 23.10
CA ASP A 61 10.37 -6.40 23.38
C ASP A 61 9.48 -5.43 24.18
N GLY A 62 8.28 -5.16 23.69
CA GLY A 62 7.44 -4.07 24.17
C GLY A 62 7.61 -2.79 23.34
N GLN A 63 7.42 -1.62 23.95
CA GLN A 63 7.45 -0.35 23.23
C GLN A 63 8.89 0.13 22.98
N GLY A 64 9.15 0.66 21.79
CA GLY A 64 10.45 1.24 21.48
C GLY A 64 10.46 2.09 20.22
N ILE A 65 11.61 2.68 19.99
CA ILE A 65 11.95 3.51 18.84
C ILE A 65 13.25 2.98 18.28
N MET A 66 13.24 2.58 17.01
CA MET A 66 14.43 2.24 16.23
C MET A 66 14.67 3.38 15.23
N VAL A 67 15.87 3.93 15.21
CA VAL A 67 16.33 4.88 14.19
C VAL A 67 17.46 4.19 13.44
N TYR A 68 17.28 4.00 12.14
CA TYR A 68 18.24 3.33 11.29
C TYR A 68 19.28 4.33 10.75
N ALA A 69 20.45 3.82 10.35
CA ALA A 69 21.55 4.62 9.82
C ALA A 69 21.17 5.39 8.54
N ASN A 70 20.24 4.86 7.76
CA ASN A 70 19.68 5.52 6.57
C ASN A 70 18.66 6.64 6.91
N ARG A 71 18.44 6.92 8.20
CA ARG A 71 17.47 7.88 8.78
C ARG A 71 16.02 7.42 8.77
N ASP A 72 15.74 6.19 8.36
CA ASP A 72 14.43 5.59 8.60
C ASP A 72 14.18 5.42 10.10
N ARG A 73 12.92 5.37 10.50
CA ARG A 73 12.55 5.27 11.91
C ARG A 73 11.30 4.42 12.09
N TYR A 74 11.37 3.44 12.99
CA TYR A 74 10.21 2.72 13.48
C TYR A 74 9.88 3.11 14.92
N GLU A 75 8.62 3.34 15.20
CA GLU A 75 8.07 3.57 16.52
C GLU A 75 6.92 2.61 16.79
N GLY A 76 7.00 1.84 17.86
CA GLY A 76 5.88 0.98 18.24
C GLY A 76 6.31 -0.25 18.99
N GLN A 77 5.53 -1.30 18.80
CA GLN A 77 5.66 -2.56 19.51
C GLN A 77 6.70 -3.45 18.85
N PHE A 78 7.56 -4.04 19.68
CA PHE A 78 8.53 -5.05 19.32
C PHE A 78 8.21 -6.37 20.02
N ARG A 79 8.56 -7.48 19.38
CA ARG A 79 8.63 -8.81 20.01
C ARG A 79 9.87 -9.51 19.49
N ASN A 80 10.72 -10.01 20.39
CA ASN A 80 11.95 -10.72 20.03
C ASN A 80 12.86 -9.96 19.04
N GLY A 81 12.92 -8.62 19.12
CA GLY A 81 13.74 -7.79 18.24
C GLY A 81 13.10 -7.43 16.88
N LEU A 82 11.82 -7.76 16.69
CA LEU A 82 11.11 -7.45 15.45
C LEU A 82 9.91 -6.55 15.73
N PRO A 83 9.60 -5.57 14.86
CA PRO A 83 8.30 -4.91 14.85
C PRO A 83 7.15 -5.92 14.88
N ASN A 84 6.31 -5.85 15.91
CA ASN A 84 5.23 -6.81 16.14
C ASN A 84 4.13 -6.18 17.00
N GLY A 85 2.96 -5.95 16.39
CA GLY A 85 1.88 -5.17 16.95
C GLY A 85 1.73 -3.81 16.25
N GLN A 86 1.16 -2.83 16.94
CA GLN A 86 0.95 -1.49 16.36
C GLN A 86 2.27 -0.71 16.27
N GLY A 87 2.45 0.00 15.16
CA GLY A 87 3.57 0.92 15.02
C GLY A 87 3.45 1.86 13.82
N VAL A 88 4.45 2.72 13.71
CA VAL A 88 4.65 3.69 12.64
C VAL A 88 6.07 3.52 12.11
N PHE A 89 6.19 3.32 10.80
CA PHE A 89 7.45 3.43 10.09
C PHE A 89 7.47 4.78 9.36
N ILE A 90 8.54 5.55 9.53
CA ILE A 90 8.75 6.85 8.92
C ILE A 90 10.04 6.72 8.11
N PHE A 91 9.95 6.89 6.80
CA PHE A 91 11.09 6.78 5.91
C PHE A 91 11.81 8.12 5.78
N ALA A 92 13.10 8.07 5.43
CA ALA A 92 13.91 9.26 5.20
C ALA A 92 13.41 10.14 4.03
N ASN A 93 12.57 9.59 3.16
CA ASN A 93 11.90 10.29 2.05
C ASN A 93 10.52 10.87 2.43
N ASP A 94 10.18 10.91 3.73
CA ASP A 94 8.90 11.35 4.29
C ASP A 94 7.68 10.44 4.04
N ASP A 95 7.84 9.30 3.36
CA ASP A 95 6.81 8.27 3.34
C ASP A 95 6.56 7.72 4.75
N ARG A 96 5.34 7.28 5.01
CA ARG A 96 4.95 6.74 6.32
C ARG A 96 4.09 5.50 6.16
N ILE A 97 4.29 4.52 7.05
CA ILE A 97 3.40 3.38 7.20
C ILE A 97 2.90 3.39 8.64
N VAL A 98 1.59 3.37 8.81
CA VAL A 98 0.94 3.27 10.12
C VAL A 98 0.09 2.01 10.13
N GLY A 99 0.31 1.09 11.06
CA GLY A 99 -0.52 -0.10 11.13
C GLY A 99 -0.02 -1.21 12.02
N ILE A 100 -0.42 -2.43 11.68
CA ILE A 100 -0.14 -3.66 12.42
C ILE A 100 0.99 -4.43 11.74
N PHE A 101 2.06 -4.67 12.50
CA PHE A 101 3.23 -5.41 12.08
C PHE A 101 3.20 -6.81 12.69
N LYS A 102 3.70 -7.80 11.95
CA LYS A 102 3.90 -9.17 12.41
C LYS A 102 5.24 -9.67 11.89
N ASP A 103 6.13 -10.00 12.82
CA ASP A 103 7.46 -10.52 12.53
C ASP A 103 8.23 -9.60 11.57
N GLY A 104 8.17 -8.30 11.85
CA GLY A 104 8.71 -7.24 11.00
C GLY A 104 7.70 -6.76 9.96
N ASN A 105 6.86 -7.59 9.37
CA ASN A 105 6.12 -7.23 8.17
C ASN A 105 4.80 -6.52 8.48
N ILE A 106 4.48 -5.44 7.77
CA ILE A 106 3.14 -4.84 7.83
C ILE A 106 2.10 -5.83 7.28
N THR A 107 0.97 -5.98 7.98
CA THR A 107 -0.14 -6.86 7.59
C THR A 107 -1.41 -6.08 7.28
N GLN A 108 -1.61 -4.94 7.93
CA GLN A 108 -2.73 -4.04 7.71
C GLN A 108 -2.35 -2.63 8.14
N GLY A 109 -2.74 -1.62 7.36
CA GLY A 109 -2.41 -0.25 7.73
C GLY A 109 -2.69 0.76 6.62
N THR A 110 -2.11 1.94 6.83
CA THR A 110 -2.11 3.05 5.89
C THR A 110 -0.67 3.32 5.45
N VAL A 111 -0.43 3.36 4.13
CA VAL A 111 0.75 4.02 3.55
C VAL A 111 0.37 5.45 3.24
N ILE A 112 1.19 6.40 3.66
CA ILE A 112 1.07 7.82 3.35
C ILE A 112 2.33 8.18 2.59
N PHE A 113 2.18 8.51 1.31
CA PHE A 113 3.28 8.89 0.46
C PHE A 113 3.59 10.38 0.63
N ALA A 114 4.86 10.76 0.44
CA ALA A 114 5.30 12.15 0.49
C ALA A 114 4.57 13.05 -0.52
N ASN A 115 4.13 12.48 -1.66
CA ASN A 115 3.34 13.19 -2.67
C ASN A 115 1.87 13.43 -2.25
N GLY A 116 1.43 12.91 -1.10
CA GLY A 116 0.08 13.02 -0.57
C GLY A 116 -0.86 11.85 -0.89
N ASP A 117 -0.44 10.91 -1.76
CA ASP A 117 -1.18 9.68 -2.04
C ASP A 117 -1.27 8.83 -0.77
N ARG A 118 -2.31 8.00 -0.69
CA ARG A 118 -2.54 7.11 0.45
C ARG A 118 -3.08 5.77 0.00
N TYR A 119 -2.52 4.70 0.55
CA TYR A 119 -3.13 3.38 0.49
C TYR A 119 -3.62 2.97 1.86
N ILE A 120 -4.82 2.41 1.96
CA ILE A 120 -5.42 1.91 3.20
C ILE A 120 -5.92 0.50 2.93
N GLY A 121 -5.38 -0.50 3.63
CA GLY A 121 -5.84 -1.88 3.42
C GLY A 121 -4.93 -2.93 4.02
N THR A 122 -5.04 -4.14 3.48
CA THR A 122 -4.29 -5.32 3.91
C THR A 122 -3.09 -5.59 3.02
N PHE A 123 -2.07 -6.19 3.62
CA PHE A 123 -0.82 -6.54 2.94
C PHE A 123 -0.58 -8.04 3.04
N LYS A 124 0.09 -8.59 2.03
CA LYS A 124 0.67 -9.93 2.09
C LYS A 124 2.14 -9.86 1.72
N LEU A 125 2.91 -10.75 2.34
CA LEU A 125 4.30 -10.96 2.00
C LEU A 125 4.38 -11.61 0.61
N VAL A 126 5.08 -10.98 -0.31
CA VAL A 126 5.29 -11.44 -1.69
C VAL A 126 6.79 -11.60 -1.93
N ARG A 127 7.17 -12.73 -2.53
CA ARG A 127 8.52 -12.96 -3.03
C ARG A 127 8.56 -12.63 -4.51
N GLU A 128 9.38 -11.67 -4.89
CA GLU A 128 9.55 -11.31 -6.29
C GLU A 128 10.33 -12.41 -7.03
N VAL A 129 9.76 -12.86 -8.15
CA VAL A 129 10.37 -13.85 -9.02
C VAL A 129 11.54 -13.20 -9.75
N GLY A 130 12.73 -13.82 -9.70
CA GLY A 130 13.94 -13.34 -10.36
C GLY A 130 14.83 -12.41 -9.51
N GLY A 131 14.25 -11.65 -8.57
CA GLY A 131 14.99 -10.76 -7.68
C GLY A 131 15.25 -11.31 -6.28
N GLY A 132 14.47 -12.31 -5.83
CA GLY A 132 14.61 -12.92 -4.50
C GLY A 132 14.15 -12.02 -3.33
N THR A 133 13.92 -10.73 -3.60
CA THR A 133 13.38 -9.74 -2.66
C THR A 133 12.03 -10.18 -2.12
N VAL A 134 11.84 -9.99 -0.82
CA VAL A 134 10.59 -10.25 -0.13
C VAL A 134 10.07 -8.92 0.40
N SER A 135 8.82 -8.57 0.06
CA SER A 135 8.19 -7.31 0.45
C SER A 135 6.73 -7.51 0.84
N SER A 136 6.23 -6.68 1.75
CA SER A 136 4.79 -6.58 1.98
C SER A 136 4.17 -5.78 0.84
N GLN A 137 3.17 -6.35 0.17
CA GLN A 137 2.45 -5.71 -0.94
C GLN A 137 0.94 -5.68 -0.63
N PRO A 138 0.23 -4.60 -1.02
CA PRO A 138 -1.23 -4.56 -1.01
C PRO A 138 -1.85 -5.84 -1.59
N SER A 139 -2.73 -6.47 -0.82
CA SER A 139 -3.41 -7.69 -1.23
C SER A 139 -4.72 -7.83 -0.47
N GLY A 140 -5.80 -8.17 -1.19
CA GLY A 140 -7.16 -8.17 -0.64
C GLY A 140 -7.85 -6.83 -0.84
N ARG A 141 -8.85 -6.51 -0.02
CA ARG A 141 -9.58 -5.24 -0.16
C ARG A 141 -8.77 -4.06 0.38
N GLY A 142 -8.84 -2.94 -0.32
CA GLY A 142 -8.23 -1.70 0.11
C GLY A 142 -8.78 -0.48 -0.63
N GLN A 143 -8.27 0.67 -0.25
CA GLN A 143 -8.56 1.96 -0.85
C GLN A 143 -7.24 2.64 -1.21
N PHE A 144 -7.17 3.20 -2.41
CA PHE A 144 -6.11 4.14 -2.79
C PHE A 144 -6.73 5.51 -3.00
N ILE A 145 -6.21 6.51 -2.29
CA ILE A 145 -6.62 7.91 -2.36
C ILE A 145 -5.48 8.66 -3.01
N TYR A 146 -5.73 9.26 -4.16
CA TYR A 146 -4.75 10.04 -4.88
C TYR A 146 -4.69 11.46 -4.32
N ALA A 147 -3.53 12.10 -4.37
CA ALA A 147 -3.32 13.48 -3.95
C ALA A 147 -4.20 14.47 -4.75
N ASN A 148 -4.58 14.11 -5.98
CA ASN A 148 -5.50 14.88 -6.81
C ASN A 148 -6.98 14.77 -6.38
N GLY A 149 -7.29 13.93 -5.37
CA GLY A 149 -8.64 13.69 -4.85
C GLY A 149 -9.40 12.54 -5.53
N ASP A 150 -8.84 11.91 -6.55
CA ASP A 150 -9.37 10.66 -7.09
C ASP A 150 -9.23 9.53 -6.06
N ARG A 151 -10.07 8.50 -6.17
CA ARG A 151 -10.02 7.34 -5.28
C ARG A 151 -10.36 6.04 -6.01
N TYR A 152 -9.63 4.99 -5.66
CA TYR A 152 -9.98 3.61 -5.99
C TYR A 152 -10.34 2.87 -4.71
N GLU A 153 -11.41 2.07 -4.74
CA GLU A 153 -11.78 1.15 -3.68
C GLU A 153 -12.11 -0.21 -4.30
N GLY A 154 -11.43 -1.26 -3.88
CA GLY A 154 -11.58 -2.56 -4.51
C GLY A 154 -10.55 -3.57 -4.06
N GLU A 155 -10.39 -4.61 -4.86
CA GLU A 155 -9.42 -5.67 -4.61
C GLU A 155 -8.02 -5.28 -5.12
N PHE A 156 -7.00 -5.72 -4.40
CA PHE A 156 -5.60 -5.57 -4.74
C PHE A 156 -4.94 -6.94 -4.82
N PHE A 157 -4.02 -7.08 -5.76
CA PHE A 157 -3.16 -8.25 -5.90
C PHE A 157 -1.76 -7.79 -6.28
N ALA A 158 -0.76 -8.26 -5.53
CA ALA A 158 0.65 -7.92 -5.75
C ALA A 158 0.89 -6.40 -5.90
N GLY A 159 0.27 -5.61 -5.02
CA GLY A 159 0.44 -4.15 -5.00
C GLY A 159 -0.40 -3.37 -5.99
N SER A 160 -1.14 -4.03 -6.88
CA SER A 160 -1.93 -3.38 -7.95
C SER A 160 -3.44 -3.60 -7.78
N PRO A 161 -4.29 -2.64 -8.19
CA PRO A 161 -5.72 -2.85 -8.37
C PRO A 161 -6.01 -4.07 -9.26
N PHE A 162 -6.90 -4.94 -8.79
CA PHE A 162 -7.28 -6.19 -9.44
C PHE A 162 -8.73 -6.53 -9.13
N GLY A 163 -9.37 -7.40 -9.91
CA GLY A 163 -10.69 -7.93 -9.56
C GLY A 163 -11.79 -6.86 -9.55
N GLN A 164 -12.74 -6.93 -8.62
CA GLN A 164 -13.83 -5.95 -8.56
C GLN A 164 -13.39 -4.66 -7.84
N GLY A 165 -13.76 -3.51 -8.40
CA GLY A 165 -13.48 -2.24 -7.77
C GLY A 165 -14.35 -1.09 -8.26
N VAL A 166 -14.13 0.07 -7.64
CA VAL A 166 -14.79 1.34 -7.93
C VAL A 166 -13.73 2.43 -7.97
N PHE A 167 -13.62 3.10 -9.11
CA PHE A 167 -12.84 4.31 -9.25
C PHE A 167 -13.76 5.53 -9.26
N THR A 168 -13.50 6.51 -8.40
CA THR A 168 -14.22 7.78 -8.37
C THR A 168 -13.25 8.93 -8.57
N ARG A 169 -13.53 9.75 -9.57
CA ARG A 169 -12.78 10.98 -9.83
C ARG A 169 -13.24 12.11 -8.92
N ILE A 170 -12.37 13.09 -8.71
CA ILE A 170 -12.69 14.32 -7.97
C ILE A 170 -13.87 15.10 -8.59
N ASN A 171 -14.08 14.99 -9.90
CA ASN A 171 -15.23 15.60 -10.58
C ASN A 171 -16.57 14.85 -10.38
N GLY A 172 -16.59 13.77 -9.59
CA GLY A 172 -17.78 12.96 -9.32
C GLY A 172 -18.01 11.80 -10.30
N THR A 173 -17.21 11.68 -11.37
CA THR A 173 -17.30 10.51 -12.27
C THR A 173 -16.97 9.24 -11.51
N ARG A 174 -17.86 8.25 -11.54
CA ARG A 174 -17.72 6.99 -10.82
C ARG A 174 -17.82 5.80 -11.76
N CYS A 175 -16.79 4.95 -11.79
CA CYS A 175 -16.71 3.76 -12.61
C CYS A 175 -16.53 2.52 -11.73
N GLN A 176 -17.33 1.49 -11.93
CA GLN A 176 -17.26 0.23 -11.20
C GLN A 176 -17.19 -0.95 -12.16
N GLY A 177 -16.48 -2.01 -11.80
CA GLY A 177 -16.39 -3.23 -12.61
C GLY A 177 -15.12 -4.00 -12.36
N GLN A 178 -14.73 -4.80 -13.36
CA GLN A 178 -13.52 -5.61 -13.34
C GLN A 178 -12.28 -4.77 -13.67
N PHE A 179 -11.26 -4.88 -12.83
CA PHE A 179 -9.96 -4.24 -12.98
C PHE A 179 -8.89 -5.29 -13.25
N PHE A 180 -8.10 -5.07 -14.29
CA PHE A 180 -6.95 -5.88 -14.65
C PHE A 180 -5.83 -4.95 -15.14
N ASN A 181 -4.58 -5.24 -14.78
CA ASN A 181 -3.44 -4.36 -15.08
C ASN A 181 -3.73 -2.89 -14.79
N GLN A 182 -4.36 -2.62 -13.63
CA GLN A 182 -4.60 -1.26 -13.12
C GLN A 182 -5.62 -0.45 -13.95
N GLN A 183 -6.39 -1.12 -14.81
CA GLN A 183 -7.35 -0.51 -15.72
C GLN A 183 -8.71 -1.23 -15.62
N LEU A 184 -9.80 -0.49 -15.85
CA LEU A 184 -11.13 -1.10 -15.99
C LEU A 184 -11.14 -1.90 -17.30
N ASP A 185 -11.21 -3.23 -17.19
CA ASP A 185 -11.12 -4.18 -18.29
C ASP A 185 -12.10 -5.33 -18.06
N GLY A 186 -12.99 -5.56 -19.03
CA GLY A 186 -14.14 -6.44 -18.88
C GLY A 186 -15.42 -5.66 -18.62
N LYS A 187 -16.36 -6.25 -17.86
CA LYS A 187 -17.69 -5.63 -17.65
C LYS A 187 -17.64 -4.54 -16.59
N GLY A 188 -18.31 -3.42 -16.87
CA GLY A 188 -18.37 -2.31 -15.93
C GLY A 188 -19.55 -1.36 -16.15
N THR A 189 -19.61 -0.36 -15.28
CA THR A 189 -20.55 0.75 -15.33
C THR A 189 -19.81 2.04 -14.97
N CYS A 190 -19.92 3.07 -15.79
CA CYS A 190 -19.45 4.41 -15.48
C CYS A 190 -20.62 5.40 -15.43
N THR A 191 -20.70 6.21 -14.38
CA THR A 191 -21.59 7.37 -14.26
C THR A 191 -20.75 8.63 -14.30
N PHE A 192 -21.04 9.52 -15.24
CA PHE A 192 -20.29 10.75 -15.47
C PHE A 192 -20.92 11.92 -14.73
N ALA A 193 -20.13 12.97 -14.50
CA ALA A 193 -20.57 14.17 -13.78
C ALA A 193 -21.81 14.86 -14.40
N ASN A 194 -22.03 14.68 -15.70
CA ASN A 194 -23.20 15.21 -16.42
C ASN A 194 -24.46 14.32 -16.28
N GLY A 195 -24.43 13.27 -15.45
CA GLY A 195 -25.53 12.33 -15.23
C GLY A 195 -25.67 11.24 -16.30
N THR A 196 -24.86 11.27 -17.37
CA THR A 196 -24.83 10.17 -18.35
C THR A 196 -24.19 8.93 -17.72
N ARG A 197 -24.65 7.75 -18.10
CA ARG A 197 -24.10 6.46 -17.69
C ARG A 197 -23.74 5.61 -18.91
N PHE A 198 -22.69 4.82 -18.78
CA PHE A 198 -22.36 3.74 -19.71
C PHE A 198 -22.41 2.42 -18.94
N GLU A 199 -23.06 1.42 -19.52
CA GLU A 199 -23.07 0.03 -19.05
C GLU A 199 -22.57 -0.86 -20.19
N GLY A 200 -21.53 -1.66 -19.97
CA GLY A 200 -21.02 -2.52 -21.03
C GLY A 200 -19.62 -3.04 -20.76
N GLU A 201 -18.97 -3.43 -21.85
CA GLU A 201 -17.59 -3.89 -21.87
C GLU A 201 -16.61 -2.71 -21.98
N PHE A 202 -15.46 -2.87 -21.34
CA PHE A 202 -14.34 -1.94 -21.35
C PHE A 202 -13.06 -2.71 -21.71
N ARG A 203 -12.15 -2.02 -22.39
CA ARG A 203 -10.78 -2.49 -22.59
C ARG A 203 -9.85 -1.32 -22.35
N GLY A 204 -8.87 -1.52 -21.48
CA GLY A 204 -7.93 -0.48 -21.09
C GLY A 204 -8.58 0.84 -20.65
N GLY A 205 -9.67 0.77 -19.89
CA GLY A 205 -10.35 1.92 -19.33
C GLY A 205 -11.27 2.69 -20.31
N VAL A 206 -11.45 2.23 -21.55
CA VAL A 206 -12.39 2.85 -22.51
C VAL A 206 -13.49 1.87 -22.92
N PRO A 207 -14.71 2.34 -23.25
CA PRO A 207 -15.77 1.51 -23.83
C PRO A 207 -15.28 0.70 -25.03
N HIS A 208 -15.53 -0.60 -25.02
CA HIS A 208 -15.14 -1.54 -26.07
C HIS A 208 -16.13 -2.70 -26.13
N GLY A 209 -16.51 -3.20 -27.30
CA GLY A 209 -17.50 -4.27 -27.41
C GLY A 209 -18.94 -3.78 -27.23
N GLN A 210 -19.82 -4.60 -26.67
CA GLN A 210 -21.24 -4.24 -26.53
C GLN A 210 -21.48 -3.35 -25.31
N GLY A 211 -22.35 -2.35 -25.47
CA GLY A 211 -22.70 -1.46 -24.37
C GLY A 211 -23.97 -0.64 -24.61
N THR A 212 -24.40 0.06 -23.57
CA THR A 212 -25.55 0.96 -23.58
C THR A 212 -25.15 2.29 -22.95
N ILE A 213 -25.30 3.37 -23.71
CA ILE A 213 -25.28 4.73 -23.15
C ILE A 213 -26.68 5.01 -22.60
N ILE A 214 -26.75 5.57 -21.40
CA ILE A 214 -27.97 5.97 -20.72
C ILE A 214 -27.83 7.46 -20.45
N ASP A 215 -28.68 8.30 -21.05
CA ASP A 215 -28.62 9.74 -20.80
C ASP A 215 -29.12 10.10 -19.39
N ALA A 216 -28.99 11.37 -19.01
CA ALA A 216 -29.41 11.85 -17.69
C ALA A 216 -30.93 11.71 -17.43
N LYS A 217 -31.73 11.48 -18.46
CA LYS A 217 -33.18 11.23 -18.38
C LYS A 217 -33.52 9.73 -18.36
N GLY A 218 -32.52 8.86 -18.41
CA GLY A 218 -32.68 7.41 -18.43
C GLY A 218 -32.94 6.80 -19.80
N LYS A 219 -32.90 7.58 -20.89
CA LYS A 219 -33.08 7.03 -22.25
C LYS A 219 -31.86 6.19 -22.62
N ARG A 220 -32.12 4.98 -23.10
CA ARG A 220 -31.10 3.96 -23.40
C ARG A 220 -30.76 3.95 -24.89
N PHE A 221 -29.47 3.89 -25.18
CA PHE A 221 -28.90 3.88 -26.52
C PHE A 221 -27.90 2.72 -26.63
N PRO A 222 -28.38 1.51 -26.95
CA PRO A 222 -27.50 0.37 -27.18
C PRO A 222 -26.60 0.59 -28.40
N GLY A 223 -25.46 -0.10 -28.43
CA GLY A 223 -24.56 -0.16 -29.57
C GLY A 223 -23.27 -0.92 -29.31
N SER A 224 -22.45 -1.00 -30.36
CA SER A 224 -21.10 -1.54 -30.29
C SER A 224 -20.10 -0.39 -30.18
N PHE A 225 -18.98 -0.62 -29.50
CA PHE A 225 -17.96 0.37 -29.22
C PHE A 225 -16.56 -0.14 -29.57
N ARG A 226 -15.71 0.73 -30.12
CA ARG A 226 -14.29 0.48 -30.35
C ARG A 226 -13.50 1.73 -29.99
N ASP A 227 -12.45 1.56 -29.20
CA ASP A 227 -11.55 2.65 -28.74
C ASP A 227 -12.32 3.84 -28.13
N GLY A 228 -13.38 3.53 -27.36
CA GLY A 228 -14.24 4.52 -26.71
C GLY A 228 -15.26 5.21 -27.61
N GLN A 229 -15.36 4.81 -28.89
CA GLN A 229 -16.29 5.39 -29.86
C GLN A 229 -17.36 4.38 -30.26
N LYS A 230 -18.59 4.86 -30.46
CA LYS A 230 -19.68 4.04 -30.99
C LYS A 230 -19.42 3.74 -32.47
N VAL A 231 -19.58 2.49 -32.88
CA VAL A 231 -19.46 2.02 -34.27
C VAL A 231 -20.79 1.56 -34.85
#